data_AF-A0A942ZD92-F1
#
_entry.id   AF-A0A942ZD92-F1
#
_cell.length_a   1.000
_cell.length_b   1.000
_cell.length_c   1.000
_cell.angle_alpha   90.00
_cell.angle_beta   90.00
_cell.angle_gamma   90.00
#
_symmetry.space_group_name_H-M   'P 1'
#
loop_
_entity.id
_entity.type
_entity.pdbx_description
1 polymer ?
#
loop_
_entity_poly.entity_id
_entity_poly.type
_entity_poly.pdbx_seq_one_letter_code
_entity_poly.pdbx_strand_id
1 'polypeptide(L)'
;ENEGEFFSPAGIVVNNNNIYVADTGNKRIQKFDISGNYVSTIKHEMFKEPRGLSFSSDGNLFIADGSKVYYYDINANTFTLFNNSERYTTTPTSIAEDKSGAIYLSDFMSGRIDVYTRKEEYYANLDVFLDKQYLSKFPVVVSSVTVRDRLANPVIGLTADNFYITENDLTEHKVALYDAPELYQYRFIYLIEDSAAAKNYEGRLKEEISNFTLSLTNNDEVLVIHYNDGVYKSENYSQANLRIIENANNFRFSGGTSALGEAYYEAVRQSLNSFKKTAIIHFSVSDIDDNAFVSMDFNDLSSFAKNNAVSLNQVYLGLNKNNYFLDFISKNTYGYIINGDSSINYREAINNIKNINFGRYYIYYSSYKNIRESGQYRAIKVRVQYRDMFGEEESGYIVP
;
A
#
# COMPACT_ATOMS: atom_id res chain seq x y z
N GLU A 1 -26.40 46.19 0.93
CA GLU A 1 -26.04 44.83 0.47
C GLU A 1 -27.06 43.86 1.02
N ASN A 2 -27.79 43.15 0.16
CA ASN A 2 -28.79 42.19 0.61
C ASN A 2 -28.23 40.76 0.65
N GLU A 3 -28.98 39.85 1.28
CA GLU A 3 -28.70 38.42 1.31
C GLU A 3 -28.92 37.83 -0.10
N GLY A 4 -28.01 36.94 -0.54
CA GLY A 4 -28.07 36.33 -1.87
C GLY A 4 -27.58 37.20 -3.04
N GLU A 5 -27.28 38.48 -2.80
CA GLU A 5 -26.61 39.35 -3.78
C GLU A 5 -25.09 39.24 -3.66
N PHE A 6 -24.37 39.34 -4.79
CA PHE A 6 -22.90 39.25 -4.84
C PHE A 6 -22.27 40.54 -5.35
N PHE A 7 -21.06 40.82 -4.88
CA PHE A 7 -20.18 41.84 -5.42
C PHE A 7 -18.78 41.25 -5.64
N SER A 8 -18.40 41.08 -6.91
CA SER A 8 -17.12 40.48 -7.32
C SER A 8 -16.81 39.14 -6.65
N PRO A 9 -17.70 38.12 -6.70
CA PRO A 9 -17.42 36.82 -6.11
C PRO A 9 -16.23 36.16 -6.84
N ALA A 10 -15.31 35.53 -6.09
CA ALA A 10 -14.06 34.99 -6.66
C ALA A 10 -13.79 33.51 -6.36
N GLY A 11 -14.57 32.87 -5.49
CA GLY A 11 -14.42 31.45 -5.20
C GLY A 11 -15.72 30.79 -4.79
N ILE A 12 -15.79 29.49 -5.04
CA ILE A 12 -16.94 28.65 -4.75
C ILE A 12 -16.47 27.26 -4.35
N VAL A 13 -17.12 26.67 -3.36
CA VAL A 13 -16.89 25.28 -2.98
C VAL A 13 -18.19 24.64 -2.53
N VAL A 14 -18.34 23.35 -2.79
CA VAL A 14 -19.50 22.55 -2.39
C VAL A 14 -19.05 21.54 -1.35
N ASN A 15 -19.80 21.43 -0.26
CA ASN A 15 -19.63 20.35 0.71
C ASN A 15 -21.01 19.84 1.14
N ASN A 16 -21.22 18.54 0.94
CA ASN A 16 -22.51 17.89 1.06
C ASN A 16 -23.59 18.65 0.26
N ASN A 17 -24.67 19.08 0.91
CA ASN A 17 -25.77 19.81 0.28
C ASN A 17 -25.67 21.34 0.40
N ASN A 18 -24.47 21.86 0.69
CA ASN A 18 -24.25 23.29 0.86
C ASN A 18 -23.21 23.83 -0.12
N ILE A 19 -23.47 25.02 -0.64
CA ILE A 19 -22.58 25.78 -1.51
C ILE A 19 -22.06 26.97 -0.71
N TYR A 20 -20.75 27.19 -0.71
CA TYR A 20 -20.10 28.34 -0.09
C TYR A 20 -19.48 29.20 -1.18
N VAL A 21 -19.78 30.48 -1.18
CA VAL A 21 -19.30 31.44 -2.18
C VAL A 21 -18.52 32.55 -1.47
N ALA A 22 -17.26 32.74 -1.85
CA ALA A 22 -16.47 33.88 -1.43
C ALA A 22 -16.92 35.12 -2.21
N ASP A 23 -17.65 35.97 -1.51
CA ASP A 23 -18.21 37.22 -2.03
C ASP A 23 -17.21 38.35 -1.76
N THR A 24 -16.12 38.34 -2.53
CA THR A 24 -14.88 39.10 -2.30
C THR A 24 -15.13 40.58 -2.03
N GLY A 25 -15.92 41.22 -2.90
CA GLY A 25 -16.18 42.66 -2.82
C GLY A 25 -17.00 43.05 -1.60
N ASN A 26 -17.87 42.15 -1.12
CA ASN A 26 -18.63 42.32 0.12
C ASN A 26 -17.90 41.76 1.35
N LYS A 27 -16.67 41.28 1.20
CA LYS A 27 -15.81 40.78 2.29
C LYS A 27 -16.48 39.74 3.18
N ARG A 28 -17.22 38.82 2.56
CA ARG A 28 -17.98 37.77 3.25
C ARG A 28 -17.92 36.46 2.49
N ILE A 29 -18.31 35.39 3.16
CA ILE A 29 -18.65 34.13 2.51
C ILE A 29 -20.15 33.91 2.70
N GLN A 30 -20.87 33.59 1.63
CA GLN A 30 -22.28 33.26 1.70
C GLN A 30 -22.48 31.77 1.51
N LYS A 31 -23.38 31.19 2.31
CA LYS A 31 -23.77 29.79 2.28
C LYS A 31 -25.16 29.67 1.67
N PHE A 32 -25.30 28.73 0.75
CA PHE A 32 -26.54 28.40 0.06
C PHE A 32 -26.80 26.89 0.16
N ASP A 33 -28.05 26.49 -0.02
CA ASP A 33 -28.36 25.10 -0.30
C ASP A 33 -28.06 24.75 -1.77
N ILE A 34 -28.16 23.47 -2.12
CA ILE A 34 -27.90 23.00 -3.49
C ILE A 34 -28.93 23.51 -4.53
N SER A 35 -30.08 24.00 -4.07
CA SER A 35 -31.10 24.64 -4.91
C SER A 35 -30.81 26.14 -5.12
N GLY A 36 -29.75 26.67 -4.52
CA GLY A 36 -29.33 28.07 -4.64
C GLY A 36 -30.07 29.02 -3.70
N ASN A 37 -30.84 28.51 -2.73
CA ASN A 37 -31.47 29.37 -1.73
C ASN A 37 -30.43 29.84 -0.71
N TYR A 38 -30.47 31.13 -0.35
CA TYR A 38 -29.61 31.67 0.69
C TYR A 38 -29.91 31.01 2.04
N VAL A 39 -28.86 30.58 2.74
CA VAL A 39 -28.96 29.92 4.04
C VAL A 39 -28.39 30.80 5.15
N SER A 40 -27.15 31.29 4.97
CA SER A 40 -26.48 32.09 5.99
C SER A 40 -25.28 32.83 5.42
N THR A 41 -24.74 33.77 6.20
CA THR A 41 -23.49 34.48 5.87
C THR A 41 -22.45 34.22 6.95
N ILE A 42 -21.23 33.91 6.52
CA ILE A 42 -20.03 33.90 7.36
C ILE A 42 -19.32 35.24 7.16
N LYS A 43 -19.27 36.04 8.22
CA LYS A 43 -18.60 37.33 8.27
C LYS A 43 -17.63 37.34 9.44
N HIS A 44 -16.47 37.96 9.22
CA HIS A 44 -15.51 38.22 10.28
C HIS A 44 -14.79 39.54 10.02
N GLU A 45 -14.47 40.28 11.07
CA GLU A 45 -13.86 41.62 10.98
C GLU A 45 -12.50 41.65 10.27
N MET A 46 -11.82 40.50 10.16
CA MET A 46 -10.51 40.37 9.52
C MET A 46 -10.60 40.03 8.04
N PHE A 47 -11.81 39.79 7.50
CA PHE A 47 -11.97 39.55 6.08
C PHE A 47 -11.64 40.79 5.26
N LYS A 48 -10.77 40.62 4.27
CA LYS A 48 -10.35 41.71 3.38
C LYS A 48 -10.83 41.51 1.97
N GLU A 49 -10.48 40.37 1.40
CA GLU A 49 -10.72 39.93 0.03
C GLU A 49 -10.73 38.39 0.00
N PRO A 50 -11.77 37.72 0.53
CA PRO A 50 -11.88 36.26 0.47
C PRO A 50 -11.98 35.81 -0.99
N ARG A 51 -11.20 34.81 -1.38
CA ARG A 51 -11.09 34.31 -2.76
C ARG A 51 -11.23 32.79 -2.80
N GLY A 52 -10.13 32.06 -2.82
CA GLY A 52 -10.13 30.60 -2.85
C GLY A 52 -10.71 30.02 -1.57
N LEU A 53 -11.65 29.07 -1.74
CA LEU A 53 -12.25 28.30 -0.68
C LEU A 53 -11.99 26.82 -0.94
N SER A 54 -11.65 26.06 0.11
CA SER A 54 -11.55 24.60 0.01
C SER A 54 -11.84 23.94 1.34
N PHE A 55 -12.46 22.77 1.29
CA PHE A 55 -12.69 21.98 2.49
C PHE A 55 -11.48 21.12 2.81
N SER A 56 -11.12 21.09 4.09
CA SER A 56 -10.17 20.12 4.61
C SER A 56 -10.80 18.75 4.81
N SER A 57 -9.96 17.72 4.92
CA SER A 57 -10.36 16.34 5.18
C SER A 57 -11.18 16.15 6.46
N ASP A 58 -11.00 17.03 7.45
CA ASP A 58 -11.78 17.07 8.70
C ASP A 58 -13.10 17.87 8.60
N GLY A 59 -13.46 18.36 7.41
CA GLY A 59 -14.73 19.04 7.14
C GLY A 59 -14.78 20.53 7.43
N ASN A 60 -13.64 21.15 7.75
CA ASN A 60 -13.50 22.59 7.97
C ASN A 60 -13.07 23.34 6.69
N LEU A 61 -12.99 24.67 6.75
CA LEU A 61 -12.81 25.50 5.56
C LEU A 61 -11.48 26.26 5.56
N PHE A 62 -10.65 26.04 4.54
CA PHE A 62 -9.57 26.93 4.17
C PHE A 62 -10.07 28.10 3.34
N ILE A 63 -9.58 29.30 3.65
CA ILE A 63 -10.00 30.56 3.04
C ILE A 63 -8.75 31.37 2.68
N ALA A 64 -8.45 31.51 1.39
CA ALA A 64 -7.46 32.46 0.91
C ALA A 64 -8.06 33.87 0.93
N ASP A 65 -7.46 34.81 1.66
CA ASP A 65 -8.01 36.13 1.91
C ASP A 65 -6.94 37.22 1.98
N GLY A 66 -6.95 38.11 0.98
CA GLY A 66 -6.00 39.20 0.86
C GLY A 66 -4.56 38.69 0.74
N SER A 67 -3.79 38.79 1.83
CA SER A 67 -2.40 38.30 1.92
C SER A 67 -2.24 37.14 2.90
N LYS A 68 -3.34 36.53 3.34
CA LYS A 68 -3.38 35.50 4.38
C LYS A 68 -4.21 34.31 3.93
N VAL A 69 -4.03 33.20 4.63
CA VAL A 69 -4.95 32.06 4.55
C VAL A 69 -5.49 31.81 5.94
N TYR A 70 -6.80 31.65 6.05
CA TYR A 70 -7.47 31.30 7.30
C TYR A 70 -7.98 29.87 7.24
N TYR A 71 -7.95 29.20 8.38
CA TYR A 71 -8.65 27.94 8.61
C TYR A 71 -9.82 28.22 9.55
N TYR A 72 -11.03 27.96 9.07
CA TYR A 72 -12.29 28.22 9.75
C TYR A 72 -12.91 26.91 10.21
N ASP A 73 -12.97 26.73 11.53
CA ASP A 73 -13.72 25.65 12.16
C ASP A 73 -15.20 26.01 12.13
N ILE A 74 -15.96 25.26 11.35
CA ILE A 74 -17.38 25.54 11.11
C ILE A 74 -18.22 25.24 12.36
N ASN A 75 -17.82 24.24 13.15
CA ASN A 75 -18.58 23.79 14.32
C ASN A 75 -18.33 24.71 15.52
N ALA A 76 -17.06 25.06 15.75
CA ALA A 76 -16.66 25.97 16.81
C ALA A 76 -16.90 27.45 16.44
N ASN A 77 -17.13 27.74 15.15
CA ASN A 77 -17.23 29.08 14.60
C ASN A 77 -16.00 29.94 14.93
N THR A 78 -14.80 29.37 14.78
CA THR A 78 -13.52 30.02 15.11
C THR A 78 -12.59 30.06 13.91
N PHE A 79 -11.79 31.13 13.82
CA PHE A 79 -10.79 31.32 12.77
C PHE A 79 -9.38 31.22 13.33
N THR A 80 -8.53 30.51 12.61
CA THR A 80 -7.08 30.44 12.88
C THR A 80 -6.31 30.85 11.62
N LEU A 81 -5.10 31.38 11.79
CA LEU A 81 -4.24 31.69 10.66
C LEU A 81 -3.58 30.40 10.19
N PHE A 82 -3.83 30.01 8.93
CA PHE A 82 -3.17 28.88 8.30
C PHE A 82 -1.75 29.30 7.94
N ASN A 83 -0.77 28.69 8.62
CA ASN A 83 0.66 28.98 8.54
C ASN A 83 1.10 30.36 9.13
N ASN A 84 1.61 30.33 10.37
CA ASN A 84 2.20 31.50 11.04
C ASN A 84 3.74 31.57 10.91
N SER A 85 4.34 30.87 9.94
CA SER A 85 5.80 30.93 9.72
C SER A 85 6.23 32.21 8.99
N GLU A 86 7.52 32.56 9.07
CA GLU A 86 8.12 33.77 8.46
C GLU A 86 8.03 33.82 6.93
N ARG A 87 7.49 32.79 6.27
CA ARG A 87 7.36 32.73 4.82
C ARG A 87 6.08 33.45 4.38
N TYR A 88 6.24 34.74 4.07
CA TYR A 88 5.13 35.61 3.68
C TYR A 88 4.37 35.11 2.44
N THR A 89 3.05 35.02 2.57
CA THR A 89 2.10 35.00 1.44
C THR A 89 1.80 36.45 1.04
N THR A 90 1.83 36.72 -0.26
CA THR A 90 1.53 38.03 -0.85
C THR A 90 0.11 38.08 -1.37
N THR A 91 -0.32 37.07 -2.11
CA THR A 91 -1.61 37.06 -2.80
C THR A 91 -2.05 35.61 -3.02
N PRO A 92 -2.39 34.88 -1.94
CA PRO A 92 -2.94 33.54 -2.05
C PRO A 92 -4.25 33.60 -2.85
N THR A 93 -4.37 32.73 -3.85
CA THR A 93 -5.52 32.74 -4.77
C THR A 93 -6.33 31.46 -4.63
N SER A 94 -5.68 30.32 -4.47
CA SER A 94 -6.34 29.03 -4.28
C SER A 94 -5.58 28.14 -3.30
N ILE A 95 -6.31 27.30 -2.60
CA ILE A 95 -5.79 26.32 -1.65
C ILE A 95 -6.53 24.99 -1.84
N ALA A 96 -5.82 23.87 -1.75
CA ALA A 96 -6.40 22.53 -1.87
C ALA A 96 -5.64 21.53 -1.00
N GLU A 97 -6.35 20.56 -0.43
CA GLU A 97 -5.77 19.42 0.29
C GLU A 97 -5.96 18.15 -0.56
N ASP A 98 -4.93 17.30 -0.65
CA ASP A 98 -5.04 15.99 -1.30
C ASP A 98 -5.41 14.87 -0.32
N LYS A 99 -5.54 13.63 -0.83
CA LYS A 99 -5.91 12.46 -0.03
C LYS A 99 -4.87 12.06 1.02
N SER A 100 -3.63 12.51 0.87
CA SER A 100 -2.54 12.24 1.81
C SER A 100 -2.42 13.30 2.90
N GLY A 101 -3.24 14.36 2.85
CA GLY A 101 -3.17 15.48 3.79
C GLY A 101 -2.20 16.59 3.37
N ALA A 102 -1.57 16.48 2.19
CA ALA A 102 -0.71 17.53 1.66
C ALA A 102 -1.56 18.71 1.16
N ILE A 103 -1.13 19.93 1.49
CA ILE A 103 -1.86 21.16 1.19
C ILE A 103 -1.08 21.99 0.18
N TYR A 104 -1.73 22.32 -0.93
CA TYR A 104 -1.19 23.10 -2.02
C TYR A 104 -1.77 24.51 -1.97
N LEU A 105 -0.91 25.52 -1.93
CA LEU A 105 -1.30 26.93 -1.93
C LEU A 105 -0.69 27.64 -3.13
N SER A 106 -1.54 28.19 -4.00
CA SER A 106 -1.08 29.06 -5.09
C SER A 106 -1.07 30.51 -4.65
N ASP A 107 0.05 31.20 -4.86
CA ASP A 107 0.21 32.62 -4.57
C ASP A 107 0.60 33.37 -5.84
N PHE A 108 -0.34 34.20 -6.32
CA PHE A 108 -0.26 34.82 -7.64
C PHE A 108 0.88 35.84 -7.75
N MET A 109 1.06 36.69 -6.75
CA MET A 109 2.09 37.74 -6.79
C MET A 109 3.50 37.20 -6.55
N SER A 110 3.63 36.13 -5.77
CA SER A 110 4.93 35.48 -5.58
C SER A 110 5.29 34.47 -6.68
N GLY A 111 4.36 34.18 -7.60
CA GLY A 111 4.61 33.31 -8.76
C GLY A 111 4.95 31.87 -8.39
N ARG A 112 4.41 31.35 -7.27
CA ARG A 112 4.75 30.02 -6.75
C ARG A 112 3.54 29.22 -6.29
N ILE A 113 3.75 27.91 -6.17
CA ILE A 113 2.87 26.98 -5.46
C ILE A 113 3.68 26.45 -4.28
N ASP A 114 3.22 26.75 -3.07
CA ASP A 114 3.78 26.21 -1.84
C ASP A 114 3.05 24.91 -1.48
N VAL A 115 3.80 23.90 -1.02
CA VAL A 115 3.27 22.62 -0.53
C VAL A 115 3.54 22.51 0.96
N TYR A 116 2.50 22.27 1.75
CA TYR A 116 2.53 22.12 3.19
C TYR A 116 2.11 20.70 3.58
N THR A 117 2.65 20.24 4.70
CA THR A 117 2.24 19.00 5.39
C THR A 117 1.97 19.37 6.85
N ARG A 118 1.12 18.60 7.54
CA ARG A 118 0.80 18.87 8.94
C ARG A 118 2.06 18.71 9.79
N LYS A 119 2.15 19.44 10.91
CA LYS A 119 3.37 19.41 11.73
C LYS A 119 3.62 18.02 12.32
N GLU A 120 2.55 17.30 12.61
CA GLU A 120 2.52 15.92 13.10
C GLU A 120 3.11 14.95 12.06
N GLU A 121 2.84 15.19 10.78
CA GLU A 121 3.42 14.45 9.65
C GLU A 121 4.87 14.86 9.35
N TYR A 122 5.29 16.09 9.70
CA TYR A 122 6.67 16.54 9.54
C TYR A 122 7.67 15.66 10.30
N TYR A 123 7.23 15.12 11.43
CA TYR A 123 7.98 14.17 12.26
C TYR A 123 7.64 12.71 11.98
N ALA A 124 6.66 12.44 11.10
CA ALA A 124 6.41 11.08 10.62
C ALA A 124 7.54 10.67 9.66
N ASN A 125 8.30 9.67 10.07
CA ASN A 125 9.42 9.09 9.33
C ASN A 125 9.32 7.57 9.24
N LEU A 126 8.20 7.03 9.71
CA LEU A 126 7.75 5.69 9.42
C LEU A 126 6.50 5.78 8.54
N ASP A 127 6.52 5.07 7.42
CA ASP A 127 5.31 4.77 6.66
C ASP A 127 4.68 3.52 7.28
N VAL A 128 3.47 3.66 7.81
CA VAL A 128 2.70 2.58 8.44
C VAL A 128 1.53 2.24 7.52
N PHE A 129 1.32 0.95 7.25
CA PHE A 129 0.20 0.49 6.43
C PHE A 129 -0.61 -0.55 7.20
N LEU A 130 -1.93 -0.38 7.24
CA LEU A 130 -2.87 -1.35 7.79
C LEU A 130 -3.46 -2.20 6.66
N ASP A 131 -2.90 -3.38 6.45
CA ASP A 131 -3.23 -4.19 5.27
C ASP A 131 -4.55 -4.96 5.41
N LYS A 132 -4.78 -5.57 6.58
CA LYS A 132 -5.90 -6.51 6.78
C LYS A 132 -6.21 -6.77 8.25
N GLN A 133 -7.50 -6.93 8.57
CA GLN A 133 -8.03 -7.24 9.89
C GLN A 133 -8.62 -8.66 9.90
N TYR A 134 -8.28 -9.42 10.92
CA TYR A 134 -8.67 -10.81 11.09
C TYR A 134 -9.55 -10.94 12.32
N LEU A 135 -10.79 -11.39 12.09
CA LEU A 135 -11.84 -11.39 13.10
C LEU A 135 -12.37 -12.80 13.41
N SER A 136 -11.71 -13.85 12.92
CA SER A 136 -12.15 -15.25 13.08
C SER A 136 -12.25 -15.69 14.55
N LYS A 137 -11.55 -15.00 15.44
CA LYS A 137 -11.57 -15.22 16.90
C LYS A 137 -12.07 -14.00 17.68
N PHE A 138 -12.95 -13.19 17.07
CA PHE A 138 -13.54 -12.01 17.73
C PHE A 138 -14.06 -12.37 19.14
N PRO A 139 -13.78 -11.58 20.20
CA PRO A 139 -13.31 -10.19 20.21
C PRO A 139 -11.80 -9.98 20.02
N VAL A 140 -11.01 -11.03 19.80
CA VAL A 140 -9.60 -10.85 19.42
C VAL A 140 -9.53 -10.39 17.97
N VAL A 141 -8.96 -9.21 17.77
CA VAL A 141 -8.70 -8.63 16.46
C VAL A 141 -7.21 -8.73 16.20
N VAL A 142 -6.84 -9.35 15.08
CA VAL A 142 -5.45 -9.32 14.59
C VAL A 142 -5.40 -8.36 13.41
N SER A 143 -4.43 -7.45 13.40
CA SER A 143 -4.17 -6.50 12.31
C SER A 143 -2.81 -6.79 11.69
N SER A 144 -2.75 -6.86 10.37
CA SER A 144 -1.49 -6.83 9.61
C SER A 144 -1.03 -5.38 9.47
N VAL A 145 0.15 -5.10 9.98
CA VAL A 145 0.78 -3.78 9.97
C VAL A 145 2.12 -3.87 9.25
N THR A 146 2.28 -3.16 8.14
CA THR A 146 3.56 -3.03 7.46
C THR A 146 4.21 -1.70 7.85
N VAL A 147 5.47 -1.73 8.28
CA VAL A 147 6.22 -0.54 8.70
C VAL A 147 7.47 -0.37 7.84
N ARG A 148 7.62 0.81 7.24
CA ARG A 148 8.77 1.17 6.41
C ARG A 148 9.38 2.50 6.85
N ASP A 149 10.65 2.72 6.55
CA ASP A 149 11.27 4.04 6.68
C ASP A 149 10.92 4.93 5.48
N ARG A 150 11.32 6.21 5.52
CA ARG A 150 11.14 7.18 4.43
C ARG A 150 11.79 6.78 3.09
N LEU A 151 12.67 5.76 3.09
CA LEU A 151 13.30 5.22 1.89
C LEU A 151 12.58 3.93 1.41
N ALA A 152 11.40 3.64 1.96
CA ALA A 152 10.61 2.45 1.71
C ALA A 152 11.32 1.12 2.06
N ASN A 153 12.31 1.16 2.97
CA ASN A 153 12.92 -0.05 3.51
C ASN A 153 12.08 -0.59 4.67
N PRO A 154 11.97 -1.92 4.83
CA PRO A 154 11.26 -2.52 5.95
C PRO A 154 11.93 -2.18 7.27
N VAL A 155 11.14 -1.71 8.24
CA VAL A 155 11.62 -1.54 9.61
C VAL A 155 11.48 -2.86 10.34
N ILE A 156 12.62 -3.47 10.66
CA ILE A 156 12.70 -4.78 11.30
C ILE A 156 13.01 -4.65 12.80
N GLY A 157 12.61 -5.67 13.58
CA GLY A 157 12.92 -5.75 15.01
C GLY A 157 11.96 -4.97 15.92
N LEU A 158 10.80 -4.54 15.41
CA LEU A 158 9.76 -3.96 16.26
C LEU A 158 9.19 -5.01 17.21
N THR A 159 8.92 -4.58 18.43
CA THR A 159 8.29 -5.35 19.50
C THR A 159 6.89 -4.81 19.76
N ALA A 160 6.09 -5.51 20.57
CA ALA A 160 4.75 -5.05 20.93
C ALA A 160 4.73 -3.63 21.51
N ASP A 161 5.78 -3.24 22.26
CA ASP A 161 5.91 -1.91 22.88
C ASP A 161 6.08 -0.77 21.87
N ASN A 162 6.35 -1.11 20.60
CA ASN A 162 6.43 -0.12 19.53
C ASN A 162 5.06 0.20 18.90
N PHE A 163 4.01 -0.57 19.19
CA PHE A 163 2.70 -0.45 18.58
C PHE A 163 1.66 0.04 19.58
N TYR A 164 0.90 1.05 19.18
CA TYR A 164 -0.20 1.63 19.92
C TYR A 164 -1.42 1.56 19.02
N ILE A 165 -2.54 1.05 19.53
CA ILE A 165 -3.78 0.96 18.76
C ILE A 165 -4.91 1.60 19.53
N THR A 166 -5.70 2.44 18.86
CA THR A 166 -6.95 2.98 19.40
C THR A 166 -8.14 2.50 18.58
N GLU A 167 -9.25 2.22 19.26
CA GLU A 167 -10.55 1.99 18.62
C GLU A 167 -11.45 3.23 18.80
N ASN A 168 -12.00 3.74 17.69
CA ASN A 168 -12.85 4.93 17.63
C ASN A 168 -12.25 6.16 18.35
N ASP A 169 -10.92 6.27 18.40
CA ASP A 169 -10.17 7.31 19.14
C ASP A 169 -10.50 7.41 20.64
N LEU A 170 -11.12 6.39 21.24
CA LEU A 170 -11.58 6.43 22.63
C LEU A 170 -10.65 5.73 23.61
N THR A 171 -10.19 4.52 23.29
CA THR A 171 -9.34 3.72 24.19
C THR A 171 -8.11 3.23 23.47
N GLU A 172 -6.94 3.43 24.06
CA GLU A 172 -5.72 2.74 23.66
C GLU A 172 -5.73 1.30 24.19
N HIS A 173 -5.54 0.32 23.31
CA HIS A 173 -5.47 -1.08 23.70
C HIS A 173 -4.01 -1.51 23.83
N LYS A 174 -3.73 -2.30 24.86
CA LYS A 174 -2.44 -3.00 24.96
C LYS A 174 -2.33 -4.01 23.82
N VAL A 175 -1.25 -3.89 23.06
CA VAL A 175 -0.96 -4.72 21.90
C VAL A 175 -0.02 -5.87 22.29
N ALA A 176 -0.12 -6.99 21.57
CA ALA A 176 0.90 -8.03 21.54
C ALA A 176 1.18 -8.45 20.09
N LEU A 177 2.38 -8.96 19.82
CA LEU A 177 2.69 -9.57 18.52
C LEU A 177 1.99 -10.93 18.43
N TYR A 178 1.28 -11.15 17.34
CA TYR A 178 0.61 -12.40 17.03
C TYR A 178 1.62 -13.35 16.38
N ASP A 179 2.09 -14.31 17.17
CA ASP A 179 2.99 -15.38 16.77
C ASP A 179 2.20 -16.69 16.71
N ALA A 180 1.67 -17.01 15.53
CA ALA A 180 0.85 -18.20 15.30
C ALA A 180 1.43 -19.02 14.14
N PRO A 181 1.51 -20.37 14.25
CA PRO A 181 2.12 -21.23 13.23
C PRO A 181 1.59 -21.01 11.82
N GLU A 182 0.32 -20.63 11.67
CA GLU A 182 -0.33 -20.37 10.38
C GLU A 182 0.30 -19.18 9.64
N LEU A 183 0.88 -18.21 10.35
CA LEU A 183 1.61 -17.07 9.77
C LEU A 183 3.01 -17.43 9.26
N TYR A 184 3.56 -18.55 9.72
CA TYR A 184 4.88 -19.06 9.32
C TYR A 184 4.79 -20.17 8.27
N GLN A 185 3.58 -20.51 7.82
CA GLN A 185 3.42 -21.39 6.66
C GLN A 185 3.84 -20.64 5.40
N TYR A 186 4.79 -21.20 4.66
CA TYR A 186 5.20 -20.65 3.38
C TYR A 186 4.44 -21.29 2.24
N ARG A 187 4.15 -20.46 1.24
CA ARG A 187 3.74 -20.90 -0.08
C ARG A 187 4.87 -20.60 -1.05
N PHE A 188 5.31 -21.62 -1.77
CA PHE A 188 6.19 -21.46 -2.91
C PHE A 188 5.35 -21.59 -4.19
N ILE A 189 5.52 -20.66 -5.11
CA ILE A 189 4.90 -20.74 -6.43
C ILE A 189 6.03 -20.93 -7.44
N TYR A 190 6.08 -22.10 -8.08
CA TYR A 190 7.05 -22.38 -9.12
C TYR A 190 6.52 -21.83 -10.44
N LEU A 191 7.26 -20.90 -11.03
CA LEU A 191 7.10 -20.47 -12.41
C LEU A 191 8.07 -21.27 -13.27
N ILE A 192 7.55 -22.11 -14.15
CA ILE A 192 8.34 -23.04 -14.97
C ILE A 192 8.10 -22.72 -16.44
N GLU A 193 9.20 -22.53 -17.17
CA GLU A 193 9.17 -22.24 -18.60
C GLU A 193 8.99 -23.53 -19.42
N ASP A 194 7.95 -23.56 -20.25
CA ASP A 194 7.60 -24.65 -21.17
C ASP A 194 7.90 -24.30 -22.64
N SER A 195 8.96 -23.53 -22.89
CA SER A 195 9.33 -23.14 -24.25
C SER A 195 10.07 -24.25 -25.00
N ALA A 196 10.09 -24.16 -26.33
CA ALA A 196 10.92 -25.03 -27.17
C ALA A 196 12.42 -24.95 -26.82
N ALA A 197 12.89 -23.79 -26.34
CA ALA A 197 14.25 -23.61 -25.84
C ALA A 197 14.46 -24.34 -24.50
N ALA A 198 13.47 -24.30 -23.61
CA ALA A 198 13.51 -24.97 -22.31
C ALA A 198 13.64 -26.50 -22.42
N LYS A 199 13.18 -27.10 -23.52
CA LYS A 199 13.39 -28.53 -23.82
C LYS A 199 14.86 -28.94 -23.80
N ASN A 200 15.77 -28.07 -24.23
CA ASN A 200 17.22 -28.35 -24.20
C ASN A 200 17.80 -28.37 -22.78
N TYR A 201 17.05 -27.87 -21.80
CA TYR A 201 17.44 -27.78 -20.39
C TYR A 201 16.57 -28.68 -19.50
N GLU A 202 15.74 -29.56 -20.07
CA GLU A 202 14.80 -30.43 -19.33
C GLU A 202 15.48 -31.19 -18.18
N GLY A 203 16.66 -31.78 -18.43
CA GLY A 203 17.42 -32.49 -17.38
C GLY A 203 17.80 -31.59 -16.21
N ARG A 204 18.27 -30.37 -16.49
CA ARG A 204 18.63 -29.39 -15.45
C ARG A 204 17.40 -28.85 -14.73
N LEU A 205 16.31 -28.56 -15.45
CA LEU A 205 15.05 -28.15 -14.85
C LEU A 205 14.57 -29.21 -13.82
N LYS A 206 14.52 -30.48 -14.22
CA LYS A 206 14.13 -31.59 -13.33
C LYS A 206 15.02 -31.69 -12.09
N GLU A 207 16.33 -31.57 -12.28
CA GLU A 207 17.31 -31.62 -11.20
C GLU A 207 17.09 -30.49 -10.19
N GLU A 208 16.98 -29.25 -10.67
CA GLU A 208 16.93 -28.05 -9.83
C GLU A 208 15.57 -27.90 -9.13
N ILE A 209 14.47 -28.25 -9.82
CA ILE A 209 13.14 -28.38 -9.21
C ILE A 209 13.17 -29.43 -8.10
N SER A 210 13.82 -30.58 -8.34
CA SER A 210 13.90 -31.64 -7.33
C SER A 210 14.73 -31.19 -6.12
N ASN A 211 15.89 -30.59 -6.35
CA ASN A 211 16.78 -30.09 -5.29
C ASN A 211 16.08 -29.03 -4.42
N PHE A 212 15.35 -28.11 -5.05
CA PHE A 212 14.56 -27.11 -4.34
C PHE A 212 13.41 -27.76 -3.56
N THR A 213 12.61 -28.63 -4.19
CA THR A 213 11.44 -29.26 -3.57
C THR A 213 11.83 -30.15 -2.40
N LEU A 214 12.90 -30.94 -2.54
CA LEU A 214 13.38 -31.84 -1.48
C LEU A 214 13.95 -31.08 -0.26
N SER A 215 14.29 -29.81 -0.43
CA SER A 215 14.77 -28.94 0.64
C SER A 215 13.64 -28.22 1.40
N LEU A 216 12.39 -28.36 0.96
CA LEU A 216 11.20 -27.84 1.64
C LEU A 216 10.81 -28.69 2.87
N THR A 217 10.01 -28.09 3.75
CA THR A 217 9.44 -28.72 4.94
C THR A 217 8.00 -29.19 4.66
N ASN A 218 7.51 -30.14 5.47
CA ASN A 218 6.14 -30.68 5.31
C ASN A 218 5.02 -29.64 5.49
N ASN A 219 5.32 -28.48 6.08
CA ASN A 219 4.36 -27.38 6.28
C ASN A 219 4.30 -26.42 5.09
N ASP A 220 5.25 -26.51 4.16
CA ASP A 220 5.28 -25.66 2.98
C ASP A 220 4.26 -26.14 1.95
N GLU A 221 3.61 -25.20 1.27
CA GLU A 221 2.72 -25.47 0.15
C GLU A 221 3.42 -25.11 -1.14
N VAL A 222 3.27 -25.94 -2.17
CA VAL A 222 3.78 -25.63 -3.51
C VAL A 222 2.64 -25.56 -4.50
N LEU A 223 2.63 -24.47 -5.26
CA LEU A 223 1.81 -24.33 -6.46
C LEU A 223 2.74 -24.29 -7.67
N VAL A 224 2.42 -25.04 -8.73
CA VAL A 224 3.18 -24.99 -9.98
C VAL A 224 2.37 -24.32 -11.07
N ILE A 225 3.02 -23.36 -11.74
CA ILE A 225 2.53 -22.64 -12.91
C ILE A 225 3.54 -22.85 -14.03
N HIS A 226 3.10 -23.48 -15.12
CA HIS A 226 3.85 -23.58 -16.36
C HIS A 226 3.46 -22.43 -17.29
N TYR A 227 4.42 -21.92 -18.07
CA TYR A 227 4.13 -20.88 -19.06
C TYR A 227 4.95 -21.06 -20.33
N ASN A 228 4.34 -20.74 -21.47
CA ASN A 228 5.02 -20.42 -22.72
C ASN A 228 4.07 -19.64 -23.62
N ASP A 229 3.30 -20.29 -24.50
CA ASP A 229 2.26 -19.68 -25.35
C ASP A 229 0.92 -19.46 -24.63
N GLY A 230 0.96 -19.48 -23.29
CA GLY A 230 -0.14 -19.35 -22.36
C GLY A 230 0.30 -19.75 -20.96
N VAL A 231 -0.60 -19.63 -19.99
CA VAL A 231 -0.36 -19.98 -18.58
C VAL A 231 -1.18 -21.20 -18.18
N TYR A 232 -0.51 -22.23 -17.67
CA TYR A 232 -1.13 -23.49 -17.26
C TYR A 232 -0.85 -23.78 -15.78
N LYS A 233 -1.92 -23.90 -15.00
CA LYS A 233 -1.87 -24.13 -13.55
C LYS A 233 -2.05 -25.61 -13.22
N SER A 234 -1.27 -26.10 -12.25
CA SER A 234 -1.51 -27.38 -11.57
C SER A 234 -2.38 -27.22 -10.31
N GLU A 235 -3.01 -28.29 -9.83
CA GLU A 235 -3.75 -28.25 -8.55
C GLU A 235 -2.82 -27.87 -7.37
N ASN A 236 -3.38 -27.28 -6.30
CA ASN A 236 -2.58 -26.95 -5.11
C ASN A 236 -2.19 -28.23 -4.39
N TYR A 237 -0.88 -28.44 -4.17
CA TYR A 237 -0.42 -29.60 -3.41
C TYR A 237 0.23 -29.13 -2.10
N SER A 238 -0.41 -29.54 -1.00
CA SER A 238 0.27 -29.66 0.27
C SER A 238 0.57 -31.13 0.50
N GLN A 239 1.74 -31.43 1.06
CA GLN A 239 2.05 -32.68 1.79
C GLN A 239 2.78 -33.84 1.06
N ALA A 240 3.13 -33.77 -0.23
CA ALA A 240 3.97 -34.83 -0.84
C ALA A 240 4.98 -34.31 -1.88
N ASN A 241 6.25 -34.20 -1.49
CA ASN A 241 7.35 -33.75 -2.35
C ASN A 241 7.41 -34.51 -3.68
N LEU A 242 7.17 -35.83 -3.68
CA LEU A 242 7.18 -36.62 -4.92
C LEU A 242 6.09 -36.22 -5.90
N ARG A 243 4.87 -35.90 -5.42
CA ARG A 243 3.77 -35.43 -6.28
C ARG A 243 4.03 -34.02 -6.80
N ILE A 244 4.65 -33.16 -5.99
CA ILE A 244 5.06 -31.83 -6.42
C ILE A 244 6.07 -31.94 -7.56
N ILE A 245 7.10 -32.76 -7.38
CA ILE A 245 8.14 -33.01 -8.39
C ILE A 245 7.54 -33.60 -9.67
N GLU A 246 6.65 -34.60 -9.55
CA GLU A 246 5.98 -35.21 -10.71
C GLU A 246 5.18 -34.17 -11.51
N ASN A 247 4.39 -33.34 -10.84
CA ASN A 247 3.60 -32.29 -11.50
C ASN A 247 4.49 -31.20 -12.10
N ALA A 248 5.51 -30.75 -11.37
CA ALA A 248 6.46 -29.75 -11.86
C ALA A 248 7.27 -30.22 -13.08
N ASN A 249 7.42 -31.53 -13.22
CA ASN A 249 8.10 -32.14 -14.35
C ASN A 249 7.15 -32.53 -15.51
N ASN A 250 5.87 -32.17 -15.43
CA ASN A 250 4.88 -32.43 -16.49
C ASN A 250 4.92 -31.35 -17.59
N PHE A 251 6.11 -31.16 -18.17
CA PHE A 251 6.39 -30.12 -19.17
C PHE A 251 5.53 -30.28 -20.43
N ARG A 252 5.04 -29.16 -20.96
CA ARG A 252 4.30 -29.07 -22.22
C ARG A 252 5.05 -28.23 -23.24
N PHE A 253 6.30 -28.61 -23.52
CA PHE A 253 7.19 -27.83 -24.39
C PHE A 253 6.52 -27.48 -25.72
N SER A 254 6.28 -26.19 -25.94
CA SER A 254 5.62 -25.64 -27.13
C SER A 254 6.48 -24.55 -27.77
N GLY A 255 6.23 -24.27 -29.05
CA GLY A 255 6.69 -23.02 -29.67
C GLY A 255 5.65 -21.92 -29.43
N GLY A 256 6.03 -20.64 -29.55
CA GLY A 256 5.10 -19.52 -29.44
C GLY A 256 5.72 -18.31 -28.76
N THR A 257 4.89 -17.30 -28.51
CA THR A 257 5.27 -16.08 -27.79
C THR A 257 5.20 -16.33 -26.28
N SER A 258 6.20 -15.87 -25.55
CA SER A 258 6.29 -16.05 -24.10
C SER A 258 5.22 -15.26 -23.34
N ALA A 259 4.44 -15.95 -22.51
CA ALA A 259 3.41 -15.43 -21.61
C ALA A 259 3.98 -15.13 -20.20
N LEU A 260 5.27 -14.78 -20.12
CA LEU A 260 5.96 -14.60 -18.84
C LEU A 260 5.29 -13.56 -17.93
N GLY A 261 4.90 -12.40 -18.47
CA GLY A 261 4.21 -11.36 -17.71
C GLY A 261 2.86 -11.83 -17.16
N GLU A 262 2.09 -12.56 -17.95
CA GLU A 262 0.83 -13.18 -17.52
C GLU A 262 1.06 -14.21 -16.42
N ALA A 263 2.13 -15.01 -16.52
CA ALA A 263 2.49 -16.00 -15.52
C ALA A 263 2.86 -15.35 -14.18
N TYR A 264 3.63 -14.25 -14.20
CA TYR A 264 3.95 -13.47 -13.00
C TYR A 264 2.70 -12.84 -12.38
N TYR A 265 1.83 -12.24 -13.20
CA TYR A 265 0.55 -11.69 -12.74
C TYR A 265 -0.28 -12.77 -12.04
N GLU A 266 -0.42 -13.94 -12.69
CA GLU A 266 -1.20 -15.04 -12.15
C GLU A 266 -0.60 -15.56 -10.84
N ALA A 267 0.73 -15.72 -10.74
CA ALA A 267 1.39 -16.13 -9.51
C ALA A 267 1.16 -15.15 -8.36
N VAL A 268 1.29 -13.85 -8.63
CA VAL A 268 1.02 -12.80 -7.65
C VAL A 268 -0.46 -12.81 -7.26
N ARG A 269 -1.39 -12.95 -8.19
CA ARG A 269 -2.82 -13.08 -7.90
C ARG A 269 -3.13 -14.27 -6.99
N GLN A 270 -2.49 -15.42 -7.22
CA GLN A 270 -2.64 -16.62 -6.38
C GLN A 270 -2.10 -16.44 -4.95
N SER A 271 -1.12 -15.56 -4.76
CA SER A 271 -0.60 -15.23 -3.43
C SER A 271 -1.64 -14.52 -2.54
N LEU A 272 -2.53 -13.71 -3.13
CA LEU A 272 -3.51 -12.90 -2.42
C LEU A 272 -4.62 -13.73 -1.75
N ASN A 273 -4.84 -14.94 -2.23
CA ASN A 273 -5.88 -15.85 -1.73
C ASN A 273 -5.45 -16.62 -0.47
N SER A 274 -4.37 -16.20 0.19
CA SER A 274 -3.80 -16.90 1.34
C SER A 274 -3.16 -15.93 2.33
N PHE A 275 -3.02 -16.40 3.58
CA PHE A 275 -2.29 -15.70 4.64
C PHE A 275 -0.83 -16.12 4.75
N LYS A 276 -0.41 -17.07 3.91
CA LYS A 276 0.94 -17.60 3.86
C LYS A 276 1.89 -16.58 3.26
N LYS A 277 3.06 -16.44 3.85
CA LYS A 277 4.18 -15.76 3.19
C LYS A 277 4.47 -16.48 1.88
N THR A 278 4.52 -15.72 0.79
CA THR A 278 4.62 -16.31 -0.54
C THR A 278 5.95 -15.95 -1.20
N ALA A 279 6.61 -16.96 -1.75
CA ALA A 279 7.79 -16.80 -2.57
C ALA A 279 7.52 -17.37 -3.97
N ILE A 280 7.66 -16.52 -4.98
CA ILE A 280 7.63 -16.97 -6.38
C ILE A 280 9.06 -17.37 -6.74
N ILE A 281 9.23 -18.59 -7.24
CA ILE A 281 10.50 -19.16 -7.69
C ILE A 281 10.39 -19.36 -9.20
N HIS A 282 11.03 -18.49 -9.97
CA HIS A 282 11.05 -18.57 -11.42
C HIS A 282 12.28 -19.37 -11.88
N PHE A 283 12.03 -20.54 -12.46
CA PHE A 283 13.06 -21.34 -13.13
C PHE A 283 13.22 -20.82 -14.56
N SER A 284 14.21 -19.96 -14.75
CA SER A 284 14.39 -19.17 -15.96
C SER A 284 15.41 -19.81 -16.88
N VAL A 285 15.06 -19.98 -18.17
CA VAL A 285 15.91 -20.71 -19.13
C VAL A 285 16.27 -19.91 -20.38
N SER A 286 15.30 -19.18 -20.95
CA SER A 286 15.51 -18.39 -22.17
C SER A 286 15.57 -16.89 -21.92
N ASP A 287 16.14 -16.16 -22.89
CA ASP A 287 16.09 -14.70 -22.88
C ASP A 287 14.65 -14.20 -22.88
N ILE A 288 14.45 -13.07 -22.21
CA ILE A 288 13.16 -12.41 -22.12
C ILE A 288 12.94 -11.60 -23.38
N ASP A 289 11.85 -11.87 -24.09
CA ASP A 289 11.34 -11.04 -25.18
C ASP A 289 10.98 -9.65 -24.64
N ASP A 290 11.32 -8.59 -25.38
CA ASP A 290 10.94 -7.20 -25.06
C ASP A 290 9.42 -7.05 -24.85
N ASN A 291 8.62 -7.94 -25.45
CA ASN A 291 7.16 -7.94 -25.32
C ASN A 291 6.61 -8.79 -24.15
N ALA A 292 7.47 -9.43 -23.35
CA ALA A 292 7.05 -10.38 -22.32
C ALA A 292 6.14 -9.77 -21.23
N PHE A 293 6.15 -8.44 -21.07
CA PHE A 293 5.42 -7.69 -20.03
C PHE A 293 4.46 -6.62 -20.60
N VAL A 294 4.02 -6.76 -21.85
CA VAL A 294 3.10 -5.79 -22.48
C VAL A 294 1.80 -5.61 -21.68
N SER A 295 1.34 -6.64 -20.99
CA SER A 295 0.10 -6.62 -20.19
C SER A 295 0.26 -6.02 -18.79
N MET A 296 1.48 -5.86 -18.27
CA MET A 296 1.71 -5.37 -16.90
C MET A 296 3.11 -4.75 -16.75
N ASP A 297 3.17 -3.49 -16.35
CA ASP A 297 4.44 -2.82 -16.07
C ASP A 297 5.18 -3.50 -14.92
N PHE A 298 6.50 -3.53 -15.03
CA PHE A 298 7.36 -4.27 -14.11
C PHE A 298 7.59 -3.55 -12.78
N ASN A 299 7.51 -2.22 -12.78
CA ASN A 299 7.52 -1.44 -11.55
C ASN A 299 6.22 -1.69 -10.79
N ASP A 300 5.09 -1.74 -11.51
CA ASP A 300 3.80 -2.06 -10.92
C ASP A 300 3.79 -3.48 -10.33
N LEU A 301 4.27 -4.48 -11.09
CA LEU A 301 4.40 -5.86 -10.61
C LEU A 301 5.25 -5.95 -9.33
N SER A 302 6.47 -5.40 -9.38
CA SER A 302 7.41 -5.50 -8.25
C SER A 302 6.93 -4.70 -7.04
N SER A 303 6.34 -3.52 -7.24
CA SER A 303 5.73 -2.71 -6.17
C SER A 303 4.54 -3.44 -5.54
N PHE A 304 3.66 -4.01 -6.36
CA PHE A 304 2.51 -4.76 -5.90
C PHE A 304 2.94 -6.00 -5.11
N ALA A 305 3.87 -6.80 -5.63
CA ALA A 305 4.41 -7.97 -4.97
C ALA A 305 5.05 -7.60 -3.62
N LYS A 306 5.90 -6.56 -3.60
CA LYS A 306 6.54 -6.03 -2.38
C LYS A 306 5.49 -5.59 -1.34
N ASN A 307 4.44 -4.88 -1.75
CA ASN A 307 3.36 -4.44 -0.87
C ASN A 307 2.53 -5.60 -0.31
N ASN A 308 2.46 -6.72 -1.02
CA ASN A 308 1.77 -7.92 -0.55
C ASN A 308 2.69 -8.91 0.17
N ALA A 309 3.93 -8.53 0.48
CA ALA A 309 4.95 -9.39 1.09
C ALA A 309 5.22 -10.67 0.28
N VAL A 310 5.31 -10.51 -1.05
CA VAL A 310 5.64 -11.57 -2.00
C VAL A 310 7.03 -11.33 -2.56
N SER A 311 7.95 -12.26 -2.31
CA SER A 311 9.31 -12.20 -2.89
C SER A 311 9.31 -12.85 -4.27
N LEU A 312 9.92 -12.19 -5.26
CA LEU A 312 10.16 -12.74 -6.59
C LEU A 312 11.61 -13.22 -6.65
N ASN A 313 11.83 -14.50 -6.88
CA ASN A 313 13.15 -15.13 -6.83
C ASN A 313 13.46 -15.80 -8.17
N GLN A 314 14.72 -15.75 -8.58
CA GLN A 314 15.18 -16.30 -9.87
C GLN A 314 16.08 -17.49 -9.65
N VAL A 315 15.87 -18.53 -10.44
CA VAL A 315 16.78 -19.65 -10.61
C VAL A 315 17.20 -19.67 -12.08
N TYR A 316 18.40 -19.14 -12.38
CA TYR A 316 18.91 -19.06 -13.74
C TYR A 316 19.56 -20.37 -14.18
N LEU A 317 18.99 -20.99 -15.21
CA LEU A 317 19.44 -22.30 -15.72
C LEU A 317 20.06 -22.23 -17.11
N GLY A 318 19.82 -21.16 -17.87
CA GLY A 318 20.21 -21.01 -19.27
C GLY A 318 21.00 -19.74 -19.60
N LEU A 319 20.74 -19.16 -20.78
CA LEU A 319 21.53 -18.07 -21.39
C LEU A 319 21.26 -16.69 -20.75
N ASN A 320 20.12 -16.55 -20.11
CA ASN A 320 19.54 -15.39 -19.43
C ASN A 320 20.22 -15.04 -18.10
N LYS A 321 21.45 -15.51 -17.86
CA LYS A 321 22.26 -15.06 -16.72
C LYS A 321 22.49 -13.55 -16.83
N ASN A 322 22.17 -12.80 -15.77
CA ASN A 322 22.26 -11.34 -15.69
C ASN A 322 21.18 -10.59 -16.48
N ASN A 323 19.97 -11.16 -16.60
CA ASN A 323 18.85 -10.41 -17.16
C ASN A 323 18.49 -9.24 -16.22
N TYR A 324 18.68 -8.00 -16.69
CA TYR A 324 18.46 -6.79 -15.89
C TYR A 324 17.05 -6.72 -15.30
N PHE A 325 16.05 -7.14 -16.06
CA PHE A 325 14.66 -7.10 -15.66
C PHE A 325 14.39 -8.06 -14.48
N LEU A 326 14.78 -9.33 -14.62
CA LEU A 326 14.56 -10.34 -13.59
C LEU A 326 15.35 -10.02 -12.32
N ASP A 327 16.55 -9.48 -12.48
CA ASP A 327 17.36 -8.98 -11.38
C ASP A 327 16.69 -7.80 -10.67
N PHE A 328 16.09 -6.87 -11.43
CA PHE A 328 15.38 -5.71 -10.90
C PHE A 328 14.17 -6.12 -10.05
N ILE A 329 13.26 -6.95 -10.60
CA ILE A 329 12.05 -7.35 -9.88
C ILE A 329 12.39 -8.15 -8.62
N SER A 330 13.49 -8.92 -8.64
CA SER A 330 13.92 -9.71 -7.49
C SER A 330 14.52 -8.82 -6.41
N LYS A 331 15.43 -7.91 -6.78
CA LYS A 331 16.00 -6.93 -5.83
C LYS A 331 14.92 -6.06 -5.18
N ASN A 332 13.94 -5.59 -5.95
CA ASN A 332 12.86 -4.75 -5.43
C ASN A 332 11.88 -5.49 -4.50
N THR A 333 11.79 -6.81 -4.62
CA THR A 333 10.94 -7.65 -3.77
C THR A 333 11.73 -8.41 -2.70
N TYR A 334 12.98 -8.00 -2.46
CA TYR A 334 13.94 -8.64 -1.54
C TYR A 334 14.24 -10.11 -1.85
N GLY A 335 13.89 -10.56 -3.05
CA GLY A 335 14.08 -11.92 -3.49
C GLY A 335 15.52 -12.22 -3.89
N TYR A 336 15.80 -13.51 -3.96
CA TYR A 336 17.12 -14.06 -4.23
C TYR A 336 17.29 -14.41 -5.70
N ILE A 337 18.52 -14.23 -6.18
CA ILE A 337 18.97 -14.68 -7.49
C ILE A 337 19.90 -15.85 -7.26
N ILE A 338 19.53 -17.00 -7.82
CA ILE A 338 20.23 -18.27 -7.70
C ILE A 338 20.75 -18.63 -9.08
N ASN A 339 22.08 -18.69 -9.23
CA ASN A 339 22.70 -19.12 -10.48
C ASN A 339 22.85 -20.64 -10.44
N GLY A 340 22.02 -21.36 -11.19
CA GLY A 340 22.03 -22.82 -11.29
C GLY A 340 23.43 -23.34 -11.63
N ASP A 341 24.19 -23.76 -10.62
CA ASP A 341 25.46 -24.47 -10.72
C ASP A 341 25.59 -25.46 -9.55
N SER A 342 26.57 -26.37 -9.65
CA SER A 342 26.73 -27.48 -8.71
C SER A 342 27.14 -27.07 -7.29
N SER A 343 27.33 -25.77 -7.01
CA SER A 343 27.72 -25.26 -5.69
C SER A 343 26.55 -24.75 -4.84
N ILE A 344 25.33 -24.74 -5.36
CA ILE A 344 24.18 -24.18 -4.64
C ILE A 344 23.78 -25.02 -3.43
N ASN A 345 23.75 -24.37 -2.26
CA ASN A 345 23.11 -24.90 -1.07
C ASN A 345 21.62 -24.51 -1.05
N TYR A 346 20.76 -25.37 -1.59
CA TYR A 346 19.32 -25.14 -1.68
C TYR A 346 18.64 -24.92 -0.33
N ARG A 347 19.11 -25.62 0.72
CA ARG A 347 18.59 -25.44 2.08
C ARG A 347 18.87 -24.03 2.59
N GLU A 348 20.08 -23.52 2.34
CA GLU A 348 20.45 -22.15 2.70
C GLU A 348 19.64 -21.12 1.90
N ALA A 349 19.50 -21.32 0.59
CA ALA A 349 18.69 -20.45 -0.26
C ALA A 349 17.23 -20.36 0.21
N ILE A 350 16.60 -21.50 0.53
CA ILE A 350 15.22 -21.53 1.06
C ILE A 350 15.13 -20.86 2.43
N ASN A 351 16.09 -21.10 3.33
CA ASN A 351 16.11 -20.43 4.63
C ASN A 351 16.23 -18.92 4.48
N ASN A 352 17.08 -18.46 3.56
CA ASN A 352 17.26 -17.05 3.24
C ASN A 352 15.97 -16.44 2.68
N ILE A 353 15.31 -17.10 1.72
CA ILE A 353 13.99 -16.68 1.20
C ILE A 353 12.95 -16.60 2.32
N LYS A 354 12.90 -17.60 3.21
CA LYS A 354 11.98 -17.59 4.34
C LYS A 354 12.29 -16.45 5.31
N ASN A 355 13.56 -16.10 5.52
CA ASN A 355 13.94 -15.04 6.44
C ASN A 355 13.76 -13.63 5.87
N ILE A 356 13.30 -13.46 4.62
CA ILE A 356 12.95 -12.15 4.07
C ILE A 356 11.91 -11.49 4.98
N ASN A 357 12.23 -10.28 5.43
CA ASN A 357 11.37 -9.48 6.27
C ASN A 357 10.87 -8.27 5.50
N PHE A 358 9.56 -8.24 5.25
CA PHE A 358 8.88 -7.13 4.57
C PHE A 358 8.50 -5.97 5.52
N GLY A 359 8.95 -6.02 6.78
CA GLY A 359 8.51 -5.08 7.81
C GLY A 359 7.04 -5.29 8.18
N ARG A 360 6.49 -6.47 7.91
CA ARG A 360 5.11 -6.84 8.21
C ARG A 360 5.03 -7.54 9.55
N TYR A 361 4.21 -6.97 10.42
CA TYR A 361 3.92 -7.42 11.77
C TYR A 361 2.44 -7.76 11.87
N TYR A 362 2.14 -8.82 12.59
CA TYR A 362 0.77 -9.13 12.96
C TYR A 362 0.63 -8.74 14.42
N ILE A 363 -0.18 -7.72 14.67
CA ILE A 363 -0.45 -7.27 16.02
C ILE A 363 -1.86 -7.70 16.42
N TYR A 364 -2.08 -8.05 17.68
CA TYR A 364 -3.42 -8.34 18.15
C TYR A 364 -3.75 -7.60 19.43
N TYR A 365 -5.03 -7.35 19.60
CA TYR A 365 -5.61 -6.75 20.79
C TYR A 365 -7.02 -7.33 21.00
N SER A 366 -7.55 -7.17 22.21
CA SER A 366 -8.93 -7.53 22.50
C SER A 366 -9.81 -6.30 22.35
N SER A 367 -10.76 -6.38 21.43
CA SER A 367 -11.82 -5.38 21.27
C SER A 367 -12.89 -5.55 22.35
N TYR A 368 -13.69 -4.51 22.59
CA TYR A 368 -14.82 -4.58 23.49
C TYR A 368 -15.94 -5.45 22.93
N LYS A 369 -16.31 -6.52 23.66
CA LYS A 369 -17.40 -7.42 23.27
C LYS A 369 -18.76 -6.80 23.64
N ASN A 370 -19.45 -6.21 22.67
CA ASN A 370 -20.84 -5.79 22.81
C ASN A 370 -21.70 -6.37 21.67
N ILE A 371 -22.62 -7.29 22.01
CA ILE A 371 -23.47 -8.00 21.04
C ILE A 371 -24.38 -7.02 20.26
N ARG A 372 -24.69 -5.85 20.81
CA ARG A 372 -25.52 -4.83 20.15
C ARG A 372 -24.81 -4.08 19.01
N GLU A 373 -23.50 -4.29 18.84
CA GLU A 373 -22.69 -3.55 17.89
C GLU A 373 -22.28 -4.40 16.67
N SER A 374 -22.78 -5.64 16.55
CA SER A 374 -22.60 -6.47 15.34
C SER A 374 -23.10 -5.70 14.10
N GLY A 375 -22.31 -5.75 13.03
CA GLY A 375 -22.57 -5.01 11.79
C GLY A 375 -22.17 -3.53 11.81
N GLN A 376 -21.68 -3.00 12.94
CA GLN A 376 -21.17 -1.62 12.99
C GLN A 376 -19.71 -1.56 12.56
N TYR A 377 -19.36 -0.47 11.87
CA TYR A 377 -17.98 -0.14 11.54
C TYR A 377 -17.24 0.36 12.78
N ARG A 378 -16.02 -0.11 12.98
CA ARG A 378 -15.09 0.36 14.00
C ARG A 378 -13.85 0.90 13.34
N ALA A 379 -13.57 2.19 13.57
CA ALA A 379 -12.33 2.81 13.15
C ALA A 379 -11.21 2.34 14.08
N ILE A 380 -10.07 2.00 13.50
CA ILE A 380 -8.84 1.69 14.22
C ILE A 380 -7.74 2.63 13.74
N LYS A 381 -6.93 3.11 14.67
CA LYS A 381 -5.74 3.88 14.38
C LYS A 381 -4.55 3.14 14.96
N VAL A 382 -3.56 2.83 14.13
CA VAL A 382 -2.31 2.20 14.57
C VAL A 382 -1.18 3.19 14.45
N ARG A 383 -0.55 3.44 15.58
CA ARG A 383 0.63 4.26 15.72
C ARG A 383 1.84 3.39 16.02
N VAL A 384 2.94 3.71 15.37
CA VAL A 384 4.23 3.04 15.54
C VAL A 384 5.26 4.05 15.99
N GLN A 385 5.98 3.73 17.06
CA GLN A 385 7.09 4.53 17.56
C GLN A 385 8.35 3.68 17.73
N TYR A 386 9.45 4.11 17.11
CA TYR A 386 10.71 3.36 17.13
C TYR A 386 11.92 4.28 16.95
N ARG A 387 12.85 4.32 17.91
CA ARG A 387 14.09 5.12 17.83
C ARG A 387 13.84 6.59 17.45
N ASP A 388 12.94 7.24 18.19
CA ASP A 388 12.47 8.63 17.94
C ASP A 388 11.78 8.84 16.60
N MET A 389 11.52 7.75 15.87
CA MET A 389 10.73 7.75 14.65
C MET A 389 9.26 7.47 14.98
N PHE A 390 8.38 8.06 14.20
CA PHE A 390 6.93 7.99 14.37
C PHE A 390 6.25 7.72 13.02
N GLY A 391 5.15 6.99 13.04
CA GLY A 391 4.22 6.86 11.93
C GLY A 391 2.85 6.40 12.43
N GLU A 392 1.81 6.74 11.71
CA GLU A 392 0.43 6.41 12.06
C GLU A 392 -0.38 6.10 10.81
N GLU A 393 -1.35 5.20 10.94
CA GLU A 393 -2.28 4.85 9.87
C GLU A 393 -3.66 4.56 10.46
N GLU A 394 -4.71 4.90 9.69
CA GLU A 394 -6.09 4.64 10.05
C GLU A 394 -6.72 3.58 9.14
N SER A 395 -7.57 2.74 9.72
CA SER A 395 -8.34 1.74 9.01
C SER A 395 -9.58 1.39 9.82
N GLY A 396 -10.16 0.23 9.59
CA GLY A 396 -11.23 -0.26 10.43
C GLY A 396 -11.74 -1.61 9.99
N TYR A 397 -12.76 -2.06 10.69
CA TYR A 397 -13.42 -3.32 10.39
C TYR A 397 -14.89 -3.28 10.80
N ILE A 398 -15.68 -4.17 10.21
CA ILE A 398 -17.09 -4.36 10.61
C ILE A 398 -17.13 -5.45 11.69
N VAL A 399 -17.77 -5.17 12.81
CA VAL A 399 -17.94 -6.13 13.91
C VAL A 399 -18.70 -7.36 13.39
N PRO A 400 -18.17 -8.59 13.56
CA PRO A 400 -18.81 -9.81 13.06
C PRO A 400 -20.17 -10.14 13.64
#